data_AF-A0A0C5E8P8-F1
#
_entry.id   AF-A0A0C5E8P8-F1
#
_cell.length_a   1.000
_cell.length_b   1.000
_cell.length_c   1.000
_cell.angle_alpha   90.00
_cell.angle_beta   90.00
_cell.angle_gamma   90.00
#
_symmetry.space_group_name_H-M   'P 1'
#
loop_
_entity.id
_entity.type
_entity.pdbx_description
1 polymer ?
#
loop_
_entity_poly.entity_id
_entity_poly.type
_entity_poly.pdbx_seq_one_letter_code
_entity_poly.pdbx_strand_id
1 'polypeptide(L)'
;MTAATDTLLTALEACDMLEIDGLHAFDFTLDDQQLLIECMDGRAAKRWSFSLAQVNAATFDASLQSWTLVGDSGEHRLVCMNAFSGRNDEEDEHEDA
;
A
#
# COMPACT_ATOMS: atom_id res chain seq x y z
N MET A 1 4.23 2.45 22.80
CA MET A 1 3.75 1.23 22.12
C MET A 1 2.49 1.61 21.37
N THR A 2 2.65 2.19 20.18
CA THR A 2 1.51 2.38 19.27
C THR A 2 1.44 1.08 18.50
N ALA A 3 0.38 0.30 18.73
CA ALA A 3 0.12 -0.90 17.94
C ALA A 3 0.18 -0.50 16.48
N ALA A 4 1.15 -1.04 15.75
CA ALA A 4 1.29 -0.87 14.31
C ALA A 4 0.05 -1.50 13.70
N THR A 5 -1.01 -0.70 13.59
CA THR A 5 -2.18 -1.05 12.82
C THR A 5 -1.64 -1.09 11.41
N ASP A 6 -1.51 -2.29 10.85
CA ASP A 6 -1.10 -2.52 9.48
C ASP A 6 -2.04 -1.68 8.62
N THR A 7 -1.56 -0.52 8.19
CA THR A 7 -2.29 0.44 7.39
C THR A 7 -1.47 0.67 6.14
N LEU A 8 -2.16 0.98 5.05
CA LEU A 8 -1.49 1.26 3.79
C LEU A 8 -0.41 2.36 3.95
N LEU A 9 -0.61 3.33 4.84
CA LEU A 9 0.36 4.37 5.16
C LEU A 9 1.70 3.76 5.64
N THR A 10 1.65 2.93 6.68
CA THR A 10 2.85 2.26 7.22
C THR A 10 3.48 1.33 6.18
N ALA A 11 2.66 0.63 5.39
CA ALA A 11 3.16 -0.22 4.31
C ALA A 11 3.92 0.61 3.26
N LEU A 12 3.41 1.79 2.89
CA LEU A 12 4.04 2.70 1.92
C LEU A 12 5.35 3.31 2.46
N GLU A 13 5.45 3.60 3.77
CA GLU A 13 6.68 4.10 4.38
C GLU A 13 7.86 3.12 4.26
N ALA A 14 7.57 1.81 4.28
CA ALA A 14 8.56 0.74 4.12
C ALA A 14 8.59 0.15 2.69
N CYS A 15 7.82 0.72 1.77
CA CYS A 15 7.70 0.25 0.40
C CYS A 15 8.75 0.93 -0.47
N ASP A 16 9.52 0.15 -1.23
CA ASP A 16 10.43 0.69 -2.24
C ASP A 16 9.77 0.74 -3.63
N MET A 17 8.78 -0.13 -3.89
CA MET A 17 8.15 -0.28 -5.19
C MET A 17 6.66 -0.57 -5.04
N LEU A 18 5.82 0.24 -5.66
CA LEU A 18 4.37 0.11 -5.60
C LEU A 18 3.85 -0.43 -6.93
N GLU A 19 2.93 -1.38 -6.91
CA GLU A 19 2.19 -1.78 -8.11
C GLU A 19 0.75 -1.28 -8.01
N ILE A 20 0.24 -0.63 -9.05
CA ILE A 20 -1.16 -0.21 -9.16
C ILE A 20 -1.84 -0.85 -10.37
N ASP A 21 -2.89 -1.65 -10.14
CA ASP A 21 -3.62 -2.40 -11.18
C ASP A 21 -2.72 -3.19 -12.15
N GLY A 22 -1.60 -3.75 -11.65
CA GLY A 22 -0.61 -4.47 -12.46
C GLY A 22 0.47 -3.58 -13.10
N LEU A 23 0.48 -2.28 -12.83
CA LEU A 23 1.50 -1.34 -13.32
C LEU A 23 2.50 -0.99 -12.22
N HIS A 24 3.79 -1.20 -12.51
CA HIS A 24 4.86 -0.93 -11.56
C HIS A 24 5.15 0.58 -11.51
N ALA A 25 4.88 1.18 -10.36
CA ALA A 25 5.16 2.56 -10.01
C ALA A 25 6.37 2.62 -9.06
N PHE A 26 7.47 3.14 -9.60
CA PHE A 26 8.69 3.42 -8.83
C PHE A 26 8.69 4.85 -8.28
N ASP A 27 7.89 5.73 -8.87
CA ASP A 27 7.80 7.13 -8.49
C ASP A 27 6.45 7.34 -7.80
N PHE A 28 6.46 7.37 -6.48
CA PHE A 28 5.28 7.67 -5.68
C PHE A 28 5.68 8.54 -4.50
N THR A 29 4.78 9.43 -4.11
CA THR A 29 4.98 10.36 -3.00
C THR A 29 3.76 10.30 -2.11
N LEU A 30 3.99 10.02 -0.83
CA LEU A 30 2.96 10.06 0.20
C LEU A 30 3.18 11.30 1.06
N ASP A 31 2.20 12.20 1.07
CA ASP A 31 2.18 13.39 1.91
C ASP A 31 1.04 13.32 2.95
N ASP A 32 1.02 14.26 3.89
CA ASP A 32 -0.04 14.44 4.90
C ASP A 32 -1.43 14.81 4.33
N GLN A 33 -1.57 14.87 3.01
CA GLN A 33 -2.84 15.20 2.34
C GLN A 33 -3.30 14.10 1.38
N GLN A 34 -2.37 13.50 0.65
CA GLN A 34 -2.67 12.55 -0.42
C GLN A 34 -1.46 11.68 -0.76
N LEU A 35 -1.75 10.55 -1.39
CA LEU A 35 -0.81 9.68 -2.07
C LEU A 35 -0.84 9.99 -3.57
N LEU A 36 0.31 10.34 -4.12
CA LEU A 36 0.55 10.54 -5.54
C LEU A 36 1.37 9.37 -6.07
N ILE A 37 0.93 8.77 -7.16
CA ILE A 37 1.60 7.62 -7.79
C ILE A 37 1.79 7.96 -9.25
N GLU A 38 3.02 7.86 -9.75
CA GLU A 38 3.39 8.08 -11.13
C GLU A 38 4.08 6.84 -11.71
N CYS A 39 3.62 6.36 -12.85
CA CYS A 39 4.25 5.24 -13.55
C CYS A 39 4.25 5.45 -15.07
N MET A 40 5.12 4.73 -15.76
CA MET A 40 5.14 4.73 -17.23
C MET A 40 4.55 3.43 -17.77
N ASP A 41 3.41 3.55 -18.44
CA ASP A 41 2.81 2.49 -19.25
C ASP A 41 3.37 2.59 -20.68
N GLY A 42 4.51 1.94 -20.90
CA GLY A 42 5.25 2.00 -22.16
C GLY A 42 5.84 3.38 -22.42
N ARG A 43 5.12 4.24 -23.15
CA ARG A 43 5.51 5.64 -23.42
C ARG A 43 4.58 6.68 -22.79
N ALA A 44 3.49 6.23 -22.16
CA ALA A 44 2.52 7.11 -21.53
C ALA A 44 2.77 7.18 -20.03
N ALA A 45 2.91 8.38 -19.49
CA ALA A 45 2.94 8.59 -18.04
C ALA A 45 1.50 8.52 -17.50
N LYS A 46 1.25 7.62 -16.56
CA LYS A 46 0.01 7.53 -15.79
C LYS A 46 0.25 8.05 -14.39
N ARG A 47 -0.74 8.76 -13.87
CA ARG A 47 -0.69 9.41 -12.57
C ARG A 47 -1.99 9.17 -11.84
N TRP A 48 -1.90 8.77 -10.59
CA TRP A 48 -3.03 8.58 -9.70
C TRP A 48 -2.83 9.43 -8.44
N SER A 49 -3.93 9.96 -7.93
CA SER A 49 -3.97 10.73 -6.69
C SER A 49 -5.06 10.17 -5.80
N PHE A 50 -4.70 9.76 -4.59
CA PHE A 50 -5.65 9.28 -3.59
C PHE A 50 -5.56 10.17 -2.36
N SER A 51 -6.68 10.69 -1.88
CA SER A 51 -6.72 11.43 -0.62
C SER A 51 -6.36 10.53 0.57
N LEU A 52 -5.85 11.11 1.65
CA LEU A 52 -5.59 10.35 2.88
C LEU A 52 -6.82 9.60 3.40
N ALA A 53 -8.03 10.14 3.20
CA ALA A 53 -9.26 9.44 3.59
C ALA A 53 -9.45 8.14 2.80
N GLN A 54 -9.14 8.14 1.50
CA GLN A 54 -9.19 6.93 0.66
C GLN A 54 -8.10 5.94 1.05
N VAL A 55 -6.89 6.43 1.34
CA VAL A 55 -5.75 5.60 1.79
C VAL A 55 -6.05 4.95 3.14
N ASN A 56 -6.67 5.67 4.07
CA ASN A 56 -7.10 5.11 5.36
C ASN A 56 -8.31 4.16 5.24
N ALA A 57 -9.19 4.40 4.26
CA ALA A 57 -10.30 3.50 3.95
C ALA A 57 -9.86 2.26 3.14
N ALA A 58 -8.58 2.16 2.78
CA ALA A 58 -8.05 1.03 2.04
C ALA A 58 -8.22 -0.25 2.83
N THR A 59 -8.68 -1.31 2.16
CA THR A 59 -8.83 -2.62 2.78
C THR A 59 -7.65 -3.51 2.40
N PHE A 60 -6.94 -4.04 3.40
CA PHE A 60 -5.89 -5.03 3.17
C PHE A 60 -6.49 -6.39 2.87
N ASP A 61 -6.07 -6.97 1.76
CA ASP A 61 -6.33 -8.35 1.39
C ASP A 61 -5.08 -9.18 1.66
N ALA A 62 -5.11 -9.91 2.78
CA ALA A 62 -3.99 -10.76 3.19
C ALA A 62 -3.75 -11.97 2.26
N SER A 63 -4.74 -12.38 1.45
CA SER A 63 -4.60 -13.50 0.51
C SER A 63 -3.81 -13.08 -0.73
N LEU A 64 -4.02 -11.84 -1.15
CA LEU A 64 -3.33 -11.24 -2.30
C LEU A 64 -2.16 -10.34 -1.92
N GLN A 65 -1.94 -10.14 -0.61
CA GLN A 65 -0.99 -9.18 -0.05
C GLN A 65 -1.12 -7.79 -0.71
N SER A 66 -2.37 -7.35 -0.90
CA SER A 66 -2.69 -6.16 -1.68
C SER A 66 -3.72 -5.30 -0.96
N TRP A 67 -3.66 -4.00 -1.21
CA TRP A 67 -4.59 -3.01 -0.69
C TRP A 67 -5.60 -2.63 -1.76
N THR A 68 -6.88 -2.61 -1.38
CA THR A 68 -7.95 -2.20 -2.27
C THR A 68 -8.38 -0.78 -1.90
N LEU A 69 -8.27 0.15 -2.86
CA LEU A 69 -8.72 1.54 -2.70
C LEU A 69 -9.81 1.88 -3.69
N VAL A 70 -10.66 2.84 -3.31
CA VAL A 70 -11.65 3.40 -4.22
C VAL A 70 -11.24 4.83 -4.57
N GLY A 71 -10.70 4.99 -5.76
CA GLY A 71 -10.37 6.29 -6.36
C GLY A 71 -11.53 6.88 -7.15
N ASP A 72 -11.30 8.05 -7.76
CA ASP A 72 -12.28 8.70 -8.64
C ASP A 72 -12.58 7.89 -9.91
N SER A 73 -11.63 7.06 -10.36
CA SER A 73 -11.80 6.22 -11.56
C SER A 73 -12.39 4.84 -11.27
N GLY A 74 -12.59 4.49 -9.99
CA GLY A 74 -13.10 3.20 -9.57
C GLY A 74 -12.24 2.55 -8.49
N GLU A 75 -12.39 1.24 -8.35
CA GLU A 75 -11.56 0.43 -7.46
C GLU A 75 -10.18 0.20 -8.09
N HIS A 76 -9.14 0.40 -7.29
CA HIS A 76 -7.74 0.21 -7.65
C HIS A 76 -7.08 -0.73 -6.65
N ARG A 77 -6.24 -1.62 -7.17
CA ARG A 77 -5.45 -2.53 -6.34
C ARG A 77 -4.01 -2.02 -6.25
N LEU A 78 -3.55 -1.78 -5.03
CA LEU A 78 -2.16 -1.46 -4.72
C LEU A 78 -1.44 -2.67 -4.13
N VAL A 79 -0.24 -2.98 -4.60
CA VAL A 79 0.63 -3.98 -4.00
C VAL A 79 1.93 -3.28 -3.59
N CYS A 80 2.19 -3.23 -2.29
CA CYS A 80 3.45 -2.73 -1.79
C CYS A 80 4.49 -3.85 -1.89
N MET A 81 5.43 -3.71 -2.82
CA MET A 81 6.55 -4.64 -2.96
C MET A 81 7.73 -4.07 -2.18
N ASN A 82 7.91 -4.58 -0.96
CA ASN A 82 9.12 -4.33 -0.19
C ASN A 82 10.14 -5.45 -0.44
N ALA A 83 11.43 -5.11 -0.40
CA ALA A 83 12.48 -6.11 -0.56
C ALA A 83 12.55 -7.06 0.66
N PHE A 84 12.11 -6.59 1.83
CA PHE A 84 12.09 -7.37 3.07
C PHE A 84 11.04 -6.81 4.05
N SER A 85 9.79 -7.24 3.94
CA SER A 85 8.99 -7.48 5.14
C SER A 85 8.49 -8.91 5.09
N GLY A 86 9.34 -9.81 5.60
CA GLY A 86 8.81 -11.04 6.16
C GLY A 86 7.68 -10.63 7.11
N ARG A 87 6.48 -11.10 6.80
CA ARG A 87 5.33 -11.06 7.72
C ARG A 87 5.86 -11.46 9.09
N ASN A 88 5.96 -10.49 10.00
CA ASN A 88 6.22 -10.78 11.40
C ASN A 88 4.89 -11.24 12.00
N ASP A 89 4.44 -12.42 11.56
CA ASP A 89 3.59 -13.29 12.35
C ASP A 89 4.47 -13.78 13.51
N GLU A 90 4.73 -12.89 14.45
CA GLU A 90 5.04 -13.33 15.80
C GLU A 90 3.67 -13.46 16.46
N GLU A 91 3.05 -14.62 16.22
CA GLU A 91 2.01 -15.15 17.08
C GLU A 91 2.58 -15.16 18.50
N ASP A 92 2.21 -14.17 19.30
CA ASP A 92 2.33 -14.21 20.76
C ASP A 92 1.44 -15.36 21.27
N GLU A 93 1.90 -16.60 21.10
CA GLU A 93 1.45 -17.74 21.88
C GLU A 93 2.01 -17.57 23.30
N HIS A 94 1.31 -16.76 24.09
CA HIS A 94 1.25 -16.95 25.53
C HIS A 94 0.65 -18.33 25.80
N GLU A 95 1.51 -19.32 26.09
CA GLU A 95 1.09 -20.49 26.84
C GLU A 95 1.97 -20.62 28.10
N ASP A 96 1.40 -20.19 29.21
CA ASP A 96 1.80 -20.54 30.58
C ASP A 96 1.99 -22.06 30.74
N ALA A 97 3.17 -22.49 31.23
CA ALA A 97 3.34 -23.74 32.00
C ALA A 97 4.63 -23.75 32.83
#